data_AF-A0A7S3AFH4-F1
#
_entry.id   AF-A0A7S3AFH4-F1
#
_cell.length_a   1.000
_cell.length_b   1.000
_cell.length_c   1.000
_cell.angle_alpha   90.00
_cell.angle_beta   90.00
_cell.angle_gamma   90.00
#
_symmetry.space_group_name_H-M   'P 1'
#
loop_
_entity.id
_entity.type
_entity.pdbx_description
1 polymer ?
#
loop_
_entity_poly.entity_id
_entity_poly.type
_entity_poly.pdbx_seq_one_letter_code
_entity_poly.pdbx_strand_id
1 'polypeptide(L)'
;EGRLEAHGVLLLKTSSSSGPISVLNAVAFERDPGVRRHLLSFAAANTPTNQAWWVLQGAIFQCFRSEDEWRANISPRVVVNLRQYTVLQTYDPSRRLAIALVPKIVLSHDAPRDSSQRIDQDTAGKSWYLSAVPGTKGETETIAWFHRLQAACEA
;
A
#
# COMPACT_ATOMS: atom_id res chain seq x y z
N GLU A 1 23.07 -10.48 5.54
CA GLU A 1 21.77 -9.82 5.37
C GLU A 1 20.92 -10.66 4.43
N GLY A 2 19.88 -11.31 4.94
CA GLY A 2 18.98 -12.11 4.10
C GLY A 2 18.18 -11.17 3.20
N ARG A 3 18.29 -11.33 1.88
CA ARG A 3 17.51 -10.52 0.94
C ARG A 3 16.03 -10.80 1.18
N LEU A 4 15.28 -9.78 1.62
CA LEU A 4 13.82 -9.82 1.69
C LEU A 4 13.29 -9.92 0.25
N GLU A 5 12.94 -11.14 -0.16
CA GLU A 5 12.39 -11.43 -1.48
C GLU A 5 11.05 -12.17 -1.32
N ALA A 6 10.01 -11.67 -1.99
CA ALA A 6 8.71 -12.31 -2.03
C ALA A 6 8.01 -11.97 -3.34
N HIS A 7 7.20 -12.89 -3.86
CA HIS A 7 6.36 -12.66 -5.02
C HIS A 7 5.05 -13.44 -4.89
N GLY A 8 3.98 -12.92 -5.47
CA GLY A 8 2.67 -13.56 -5.39
C GLY A 8 1.54 -12.66 -5.88
N VAL A 9 0.35 -13.23 -5.97
CA VAL A 9 -0.85 -12.48 -6.33
C VAL A 9 -1.35 -11.71 -5.12
N LEU A 10 -1.48 -10.40 -5.25
CA LEU A 10 -2.28 -9.58 -4.33
C LEU A 10 -3.41 -8.91 -5.10
N LEU A 11 -4.53 -8.75 -4.41
CA LEU A 11 -5.55 -7.81 -4.79
C LEU A 11 -5.03 -6.39 -4.56
N LEU A 12 -4.86 -5.66 -5.64
CA LEU A 12 -4.74 -4.21 -5.61
C LEU A 12 -6.16 -3.65 -5.50
N LYS A 13 -6.48 -3.03 -4.36
CA LYS A 13 -7.79 -2.42 -4.15
C LYS A 13 -7.83 -0.97 -4.66
N THR A 14 -6.73 -0.21 -4.72
CA THR A 14 -6.64 1.08 -5.47
C THR A 14 -5.24 1.70 -5.51
N SER A 15 -5.04 2.68 -6.41
CA SER A 15 -4.04 3.75 -6.32
C SER A 15 -4.69 5.16 -6.40
N SER A 16 -4.70 5.91 -5.29
CA SER A 16 -5.07 7.35 -5.12
C SER A 16 -6.50 7.83 -5.49
N SER A 17 -6.86 9.00 -4.93
CA SER A 17 -8.18 9.65 -4.69
C SER A 17 -9.25 8.84 -3.96
N SER A 18 -9.19 7.50 -3.97
CA SER A 18 -10.09 6.62 -3.21
C SER A 18 -9.37 5.68 -2.22
N GLY A 19 -8.04 5.65 -2.22
CA GLY A 19 -7.20 4.87 -1.28
C GLY A 19 -7.02 5.53 0.10
N PRO A 20 -6.07 5.08 0.93
CA PRO A 20 -5.88 5.60 2.31
C PRO A 20 -5.80 7.14 2.42
N ILE A 21 -5.22 7.81 1.43
CA ILE A 21 -5.13 9.28 1.38
C ILE A 21 -6.50 9.96 1.38
N SER A 22 -7.54 9.37 0.80
CA SER A 22 -8.88 9.98 0.78
C SER A 22 -9.47 10.09 2.20
N VAL A 23 -9.26 9.05 3.01
CA VAL A 23 -9.62 9.01 4.44
C VAL A 23 -8.87 10.11 5.18
N LEU A 24 -7.56 10.22 4.95
CA LEU A 24 -6.74 11.25 5.60
C LEU A 24 -7.13 12.67 5.17
N ASN A 25 -7.53 12.88 3.93
CA ASN A 25 -8.02 14.16 3.44
C ASN A 25 -9.38 14.53 4.08
N ALA A 26 -10.25 13.54 4.33
CA ALA A 26 -11.51 13.77 5.03
C ALA A 26 -11.32 14.25 6.48
N VAL A 27 -10.16 13.94 7.07
CA VAL A 27 -9.77 14.37 8.44
C VAL A 27 -8.62 15.37 8.42
N ALA A 28 -8.52 16.21 7.38
CA ALA A 28 -7.40 17.14 7.18
C ALA A 28 -7.11 18.11 8.35
N PHE A 29 -8.06 18.29 9.27
CA PHE A 29 -7.87 19.10 10.49
C PHE A 29 -7.13 18.35 11.59
N GLU A 30 -7.17 17.02 11.59
CA GLU A 30 -6.45 16.19 12.54
C GLU A 30 -4.97 16.15 12.15
N ARG A 31 -4.12 16.60 13.07
CA ARG A 31 -2.69 16.67 12.84
C ARG A 31 -1.98 15.49 13.49
N ASP A 32 -2.49 14.96 14.60
CA ASP A 32 -1.82 13.94 15.40
C ASP A 32 -1.56 12.67 14.56
N PRO A 33 -0.29 12.27 14.35
CA PRO A 33 0.03 11.08 13.56
C PRO A 33 -0.54 9.78 14.14
N GLY A 34 -0.69 9.68 15.46
CA GLY A 34 -1.32 8.56 16.15
C GLY A 34 -2.81 8.47 15.84
N VAL A 35 -3.54 9.59 15.92
CA VAL A 35 -4.98 9.64 15.56
C VAL A 35 -5.19 9.32 14.08
N ARG A 36 -4.36 9.86 13.19
CA ARG A 36 -4.43 9.58 11.74
C ARG A 36 -4.19 8.10 11.43
N ARG A 37 -3.22 7.47 12.09
CA ARG A 37 -2.99 6.02 11.99
C ARG A 37 -4.18 5.23 12.54
N HIS A 38 -4.72 5.64 13.68
CA HIS A 38 -5.90 5.01 14.27
C HIS A 38 -7.08 5.04 13.31
N LEU A 39 -7.42 6.20 12.75
CA LEU A 39 -8.52 6.35 11.78
C LEU A 39 -8.36 5.46 10.54
N LEU A 40 -7.15 5.34 10.01
CA LEU A 40 -6.87 4.44 8.87
C LEU A 40 -7.12 2.96 9.19
N SER A 41 -6.91 2.55 10.43
CA SER A 41 -7.17 1.16 10.84
C SER A 41 -8.66 0.80 10.88
N PHE A 42 -9.54 1.81 10.98
CA PHE A 42 -11.01 1.65 10.95
C PHE A 42 -11.66 2.01 9.62
N ALA A 43 -10.96 2.71 8.74
CA ALA A 43 -11.50 3.15 7.47
C ALA A 43 -11.51 2.00 6.45
N ALA A 44 -12.71 1.63 6.01
CA ALA A 44 -12.89 0.49 5.13
C ALA A 44 -12.26 0.73 3.74
N ALA A 45 -11.53 -0.28 3.25
CA ALA A 45 -10.95 -0.29 1.91
C ALA A 45 -12.02 -0.49 0.82
N ASN A 46 -12.83 0.54 0.54
CA ASN A 46 -14.06 0.50 -0.27
C ASN A 46 -13.83 0.48 -1.80
N THR A 47 -12.73 -0.09 -2.28
CA THR A 47 -12.22 0.22 -3.63
C THR A 47 -12.15 -0.98 -4.57
N PRO A 48 -12.26 -0.77 -5.90
CA PRO A 48 -12.40 -1.85 -6.88
C PRO A 48 -11.19 -2.78 -6.88
N THR A 49 -11.49 -4.07 -6.85
CA THR A 49 -10.49 -5.13 -6.70
C THR A 49 -9.92 -5.52 -8.06
N ASN A 50 -8.65 -5.18 -8.31
CA ASN A 50 -7.90 -5.68 -9.45
C ASN A 50 -6.85 -6.69 -8.96
N GLN A 51 -6.84 -7.89 -9.53
CA GLN A 51 -5.77 -8.84 -9.26
C GLN A 51 -4.49 -8.39 -9.97
N ALA A 52 -3.37 -8.40 -9.27
CA ALA A 52 -2.07 -8.08 -9.84
C ALA A 52 -0.99 -8.97 -9.23
N TRP A 53 0.10 -9.13 -9.97
CA TRP A 53 1.27 -9.86 -9.51
C TRP A 53 2.25 -8.89 -8.85
N TRP A 54 2.58 -9.13 -7.59
CA TRP A 54 3.45 -8.27 -6.81
C TRP A 54 4.77 -8.95 -6.49
N VAL A 55 5.84 -8.15 -6.51
CA VAL A 55 7.21 -8.60 -6.25
C VAL A 55 7.84 -7.63 -5.26
N LEU A 56 8.37 -8.16 -4.17
CA LEU A 56 9.16 -7.44 -3.18
C LEU A 56 10.63 -7.87 -3.32
N GLN A 57 11.52 -6.89 -3.48
CA GLN A 57 12.97 -7.07 -3.54
C GLN A 57 13.65 -6.00 -2.69
N GLY A 58 14.10 -6.39 -1.49
CA GLY A 58 14.59 -5.43 -0.50
C GLY A 58 13.49 -4.44 -0.11
N ALA A 59 13.74 -3.15 -0.32
CA ALA A 59 12.74 -2.09 -0.11
C ALA A 59 11.92 -1.73 -1.35
N ILE A 60 12.15 -2.39 -2.50
CA ILE A 60 11.45 -2.10 -3.75
C ILE A 60 10.28 -3.05 -3.91
N PHE A 61 9.09 -2.49 -4.09
CA PHE A 61 7.85 -3.24 -4.27
C PHE A 61 7.22 -2.92 -5.62
N GLN A 62 7.09 -3.93 -6.46
CA GLN A 62 6.75 -3.82 -7.87
C GLN A 62 5.45 -4.53 -8.19
N CYS A 63 4.68 -3.97 -9.12
CA CYS A 63 3.41 -4.52 -9.59
C CYS A 63 3.47 -4.82 -11.09
N PHE A 64 2.97 -5.99 -11.46
CA PHE A 64 2.81 -6.45 -12.84
C PHE A 64 1.37 -6.91 -13.04
N ARG A 65 0.90 -6.99 -14.29
CA ARG A 65 -0.45 -7.52 -14.57
C ARG A 65 -0.56 -8.99 -14.19
N SER A 66 0.50 -9.74 -14.44
CA SER A 66 0.56 -11.19 -14.27
C SER A 66 1.99 -11.63 -13.97
N GLU A 67 2.12 -12.88 -13.53
CA GLU A 67 3.42 -13.52 -13.36
C GLU A 67 4.20 -13.61 -14.67
N ASP A 68 3.53 -13.84 -15.80
CA ASP A 68 4.17 -13.92 -17.12
C ASP A 68 4.83 -12.60 -17.51
N GLU A 69 4.21 -11.44 -17.22
CA GLU A 69 4.84 -10.13 -17.47
C GLU A 69 6.14 -10.00 -16.66
N TRP A 70 6.13 -10.41 -15.39
CA TRP A 70 7.31 -10.37 -14.54
C TRP A 70 8.41 -11.31 -15.04
N ARG A 71 8.09 -12.56 -15.38
CA ARG A 71 9.05 -13.54 -15.88
C ARG A 71 9.64 -13.16 -17.23
N ALA A 72 8.86 -12.50 -18.09
CA ALA A 72 9.32 -11.95 -19.36
C ALA A 72 10.14 -10.65 -19.20
N ASN A 73 10.39 -10.21 -17.96
CA ASN A 73 11.13 -8.99 -17.63
C ASN A 73 10.50 -7.72 -18.26
N ILE A 74 9.17 -7.70 -18.39
CA ILE A 74 8.42 -6.54 -18.83
C ILE A 74 8.47 -5.49 -17.73
N SER A 75 8.53 -4.20 -18.10
CA SER A 75 8.57 -3.11 -17.12
C SER A 75 7.38 -3.16 -16.15
N PRO A 76 7.61 -3.01 -14.83
CA PRO A 76 6.54 -2.98 -13.85
C PRO A 76 5.63 -1.77 -14.04
N ARG A 77 4.34 -1.95 -13.73
CA ARG A 77 3.29 -0.91 -13.82
C ARG A 77 3.34 0.07 -12.66
N VAL A 78 3.75 -0.42 -11.50
CA VAL A 78 3.89 0.36 -10.27
C VAL A 78 5.22 -0.05 -9.65
N VAL A 79 6.02 0.93 -9.26
CA VAL A 79 7.22 0.73 -8.46
C VAL A 79 7.09 1.60 -7.22
N VAL A 80 7.23 0.99 -6.05
CA VAL A 80 7.12 1.65 -4.75
C VAL A 80 8.41 1.44 -3.98
N ASN A 81 9.04 2.54 -3.54
CA ASN A 81 10.13 2.48 -2.59
C ASN A 81 9.57 2.51 -1.16
N LEU A 82 9.52 1.35 -0.52
CA LEU A 82 8.90 1.15 0.80
C LEU A 82 9.54 1.98 1.92
N ARG A 83 10.78 2.46 1.77
CA ARG A 83 11.41 3.36 2.75
C ARG A 83 10.65 4.67 2.94
N GLN A 84 9.89 5.09 1.94
CA GLN A 84 9.06 6.30 1.98
C GLN A 84 7.65 6.04 2.50
N TYR A 85 7.34 4.81 2.95
CA TYR A 85 6.00 4.37 3.27
C TYR A 85 5.86 3.80 4.68
N THR A 86 4.64 3.83 5.18
CA THR A 86 4.19 3.14 6.37
C THR A 86 3.16 2.12 5.96
N VAL A 87 3.24 0.94 6.57
CA VAL A 87 2.30 -0.17 6.38
C VAL A 87 1.40 -0.24 7.60
N LEU A 88 0.10 -0.33 7.40
CA LEU A 88 -0.90 -0.44 8.46
C LEU A 88 -1.86 -1.60 8.14
N GLN A 89 -2.39 -2.23 9.19
CA GLN A 89 -3.52 -3.14 9.06
C GLN A 89 -4.82 -2.36 9.03
N THR A 90 -5.78 -2.84 8.24
CA THR A 90 -7.12 -2.29 8.10
C THR A 90 -8.07 -3.39 7.62
N TYR A 91 -9.32 -3.05 7.30
CA TYR A 91 -10.32 -3.98 6.82
C TYR A 91 -11.05 -3.44 5.58
N ASP A 92 -11.62 -4.32 4.77
CA ASP A 92 -12.54 -3.94 3.68
C ASP A 92 -14.02 -3.93 4.14
N PRO A 93 -14.99 -3.48 3.31
CA PRO A 93 -16.42 -3.52 3.65
C PRO A 93 -16.94 -4.88 4.11
N SER A 94 -16.33 -5.96 3.63
CA SER A 94 -16.69 -7.34 3.98
C SER A 94 -15.98 -7.82 5.25
N ARG A 95 -15.35 -6.91 6.01
CA ARG A 95 -14.57 -7.17 7.23
C ARG A 95 -13.38 -8.11 7.01
N ARG A 96 -12.85 -8.16 5.79
CA ARG A 96 -11.65 -8.95 5.50
C ARG A 96 -10.42 -8.10 5.75
N LEU A 97 -9.39 -8.71 6.32
CA LEU A 97 -8.11 -8.05 6.56
C LEU A 97 -7.55 -7.48 5.25
N ALA A 98 -7.05 -6.26 5.34
CA ALA A 98 -6.34 -5.57 4.27
C ALA A 98 -5.15 -4.81 4.85
N ILE A 99 -4.27 -4.38 3.95
CA ILE A 99 -3.05 -3.65 4.23
C ILE A 99 -3.22 -2.26 3.61
N ALA A 100 -2.95 -1.21 4.37
CA ALA A 100 -2.83 0.15 3.86
C ALA A 100 -1.34 0.50 3.74
N LEU A 101 -0.91 0.84 2.53
CA LEU A 101 0.42 1.35 2.24
C LEU A 101 0.32 2.86 2.02
N VAL A 102 0.86 3.64 2.96
CA VAL A 102 0.65 5.09 3.05
C VAL A 102 1.98 5.83 3.03
N PRO A 103 2.18 6.86 2.19
CA PRO A 103 3.42 7.62 2.19
C PRO A 103 3.65 8.28 3.56
N LYS A 104 4.88 8.18 4.10
CA LYS A 104 5.27 8.79 5.38
C LYS A 104 5.01 10.30 5.40
N ILE A 105 5.25 10.98 4.26
CA ILE A 105 5.01 12.42 4.09
C ILE A 105 3.54 12.81 4.32
N VAL A 106 2.60 11.92 4.00
CA VAL A 106 1.19 12.21 4.25
C VAL A 106 0.90 12.12 5.74
N LEU A 107 1.54 11.21 6.48
CA LEU A 107 1.36 11.06 7.93
C LEU A 107 2.11 12.12 8.75
N SER A 108 3.13 12.78 8.19
CA SER A 108 3.87 13.83 8.88
C SER A 108 3.06 15.14 9.01
N HIS A 109 3.31 15.88 10.11
CA HIS A 109 2.74 17.20 10.38
C HIS A 109 3.10 18.26 9.34
N ASP A 110 4.26 18.13 8.68
CA ASP A 110 4.83 19.12 7.74
C ASP A 110 4.49 18.84 6.27
N ALA A 111 3.43 18.06 5.99
CA ALA A 111 2.99 17.87 4.62
C ALA A 111 2.73 19.25 3.98
N PRO A 112 3.45 19.63 2.90
CA PRO A 112 3.23 20.92 2.27
C PRO A 112 1.78 20.99 1.80
N ARG A 113 1.08 22.06 2.22
CA ARG A 113 -0.33 22.32 1.85
C ARG A 113 -0.50 22.65 0.37
N ASP A 114 0.59 22.73 -0.39
CA ASP A 114 0.57 23.04 -1.80
C ASP A 114 0.17 21.81 -2.61
N SER A 115 -1.13 21.73 -2.90
CA SER A 115 -1.73 20.94 -3.97
C SER A 115 -1.18 21.27 -5.37
N SER A 116 -0.19 22.18 -5.46
CA SER A 116 0.46 22.67 -6.67
C SER A 116 1.90 22.16 -6.87
N GLN A 117 2.52 21.54 -5.86
CA GLN A 117 3.79 20.83 -6.09
C GLN A 117 3.49 19.52 -6.81
N ARG A 118 3.76 19.52 -8.12
CA ARG A 118 3.91 18.31 -8.93
C ARG A 118 4.89 17.38 -8.23
N ILE A 119 4.37 16.49 -7.40
CA ILE A 119 5.07 15.26 -7.04
C ILE A 119 5.24 14.54 -8.36
N ASP A 120 6.49 14.43 -8.82
CA ASP A 120 6.82 13.81 -10.09
C ASP A 120 6.06 12.48 -10.25
N GLN A 121 5.38 12.39 -11.39
CA GLN A 121 4.67 11.21 -11.89
C GLN A 121 5.67 10.04 -11.84
N ASP A 122 5.46 8.98 -11.06
CA ASP A 122 4.43 8.00 -11.42
C ASP A 122 3.81 7.25 -10.22
N THR A 123 4.44 7.26 -9.05
CA THR A 123 3.98 6.52 -7.85
C THR A 123 4.29 7.20 -6.52
N ALA A 124 5.19 8.18 -6.52
CA ALA A 124 5.52 8.97 -5.34
C ALA A 124 4.26 9.69 -4.84
N GLY A 125 3.91 9.49 -3.56
CA GLY A 125 2.75 10.14 -2.95
C GLY A 125 1.41 9.46 -3.20
N LYS A 126 1.32 8.35 -3.95
CA LYS A 126 0.11 7.53 -4.02
C LYS A 126 0.04 6.62 -2.79
N SER A 127 -1.18 6.29 -2.35
CA SER A 127 -1.43 5.29 -1.30
C SER A 127 -2.23 4.14 -1.87
N TRP A 128 -2.09 2.95 -1.27
CA TRP A 128 -2.68 1.72 -1.76
C TRP A 128 -3.33 0.92 -0.65
N TYR A 129 -4.44 0.26 -0.98
CA TYR A 129 -4.96 -0.85 -0.20
C TYR A 129 -4.61 -2.16 -0.90
N LEU A 130 -4.12 -3.14 -0.15
CA LEU A 130 -3.72 -4.46 -0.62
C LEU A 130 -4.43 -5.53 0.21
N SER A 131 -4.80 -6.66 -0.39
CA SER A 131 -5.13 -7.88 0.35
C SER A 131 -4.79 -9.09 -0.50
N ALA A 132 -4.62 -10.27 0.08
CA ALA A 132 -4.56 -11.48 -0.74
C ALA A 132 -5.93 -11.78 -1.37
N VAL A 133 -5.94 -12.67 -2.36
CA VAL A 133 -7.18 -13.14 -3.01
C VAL A 133 -8.03 -13.91 -1.99
N PRO A 134 -9.36 -13.70 -1.93
CA PRO A 134 -10.23 -14.43 -1.02
C PRO A 134 -10.18 -15.94 -1.27
N GLY A 135 -10.10 -16.70 -0.17
CA GLY A 135 -10.01 -18.16 -0.18
C GLY A 135 -9.62 -18.66 1.22
N THR A 136 -9.42 -19.97 1.38
CA THR A 136 -9.10 -20.58 2.70
C THR A 136 -7.80 -20.07 3.32
N LYS A 137 -6.92 -19.44 2.53
CA LYS A 137 -5.62 -18.92 2.98
C LYS A 137 -5.49 -17.39 2.85
N GLY A 138 -6.50 -16.68 2.37
CA GLY A 138 -6.38 -15.26 2.01
C GLY A 138 -6.00 -14.36 3.20
N GLU A 139 -6.54 -14.61 4.38
CA GLU A 139 -6.20 -13.82 5.58
C GLU A 139 -4.77 -14.11 6.06
N THR A 140 -4.39 -15.37 6.17
CA THR A 140 -3.02 -15.79 6.53
C THR A 140 -1.98 -15.22 5.57
N GLU A 141 -2.28 -15.23 4.27
CA GLU A 141 -1.42 -14.66 3.24
C GLU A 141 -1.34 -13.12 3.35
N THR A 142 -2.45 -12.45 3.64
CA THR A 142 -2.46 -11.00 3.91
C THR A 142 -1.60 -10.65 5.12
N ILE A 143 -1.66 -11.43 6.21
CA ILE A 143 -0.81 -11.26 7.39
C ILE A 143 0.67 -11.46 7.04
N ALA A 144 1.00 -12.50 6.27
CA ALA A 144 2.37 -12.76 5.85
C ALA A 144 2.93 -11.60 5.00
N TRP A 145 2.13 -11.06 4.08
CA TRP A 145 2.50 -9.88 3.30
C TRP A 145 2.64 -8.63 4.16
N PHE A 146 1.76 -8.42 5.13
CA PHE A 146 1.87 -7.30 6.08
C PHE A 146 3.24 -7.29 6.78
N HIS A 147 3.67 -8.41 7.36
CA HIS A 147 4.96 -8.49 8.06
C HIS A 147 6.15 -8.29 7.12
N ARG A 148 6.10 -8.82 5.89
CA ARG A 148 7.16 -8.63 4.88
C ARG A 148 7.29 -7.17 4.47
N LEU A 149 6.15 -6.52 4.18
CA LEU A 149 6.12 -5.10 3.80
C LEU A 149 6.55 -4.21 4.96
N GLN A 150 6.12 -4.52 6.18
CA GLN A 150 6.53 -3.80 7.38
C GLN A 150 8.05 -3.86 7.57
N ALA A 151 8.63 -5.07 7.52
CA ALA A 151 10.09 -5.24 7.63
C ALA A 151 10.83 -4.46 6.52
N ALA A 152 10.32 -4.44 5.29
CA ALA A 152 10.91 -3.70 4.19
C ALA A 152 10.76 -2.16 4.30
N CYS A 153 9.78 -1.65 5.06
CA CYS A 153 9.66 -0.22 5.39
C CYS A 153 10.64 0.23 6.49
N GLU A 154 11.12 -0.71 7.30
CA GLU A 154 11.99 -0.50 8.46
C GLU A 154 13.49 -0.76 8.16
N ALA A 155 13.80 -1.39 7.02
CA ALA A 155 15.16 -1.72 6.53
C ALA A 155 15.79 -0.65 5.60
#